data_AF-A0A832JYM1-F1
#
_entry.id   AF-A0A832JYM1-F1
#
_cell.length_a   1.000
_cell.length_b   1.000
_cell.length_c   1.000
_cell.angle_alpha   90.00
_cell.angle_beta   90.00
_cell.angle_gamma   90.00
#
_symmetry.space_group_name_H-M   'P 1'
#
loop_
_entity.id
_entity.type
_entity.pdbx_description
1 polymer ?
#
loop_
_entity_poly.entity_id
_entity_poly.type
_entity_poly.pdbx_seq_one_letter_code
_entity_poly.pdbx_strand_id
1 'polypeptide(L)'
;FAIVALLFSLGLVPVALTRTSQPAPMETARLPLKDLFRLAPTGLIGSLFAGVITGTIYGMAAVYANRIGLTDSQVALFIAAVIIGGALLQWPIGRISDGRDRRYIIILTALFSALFAAGLLLVEQRGLIWLLATTLLFGGFSFSIYSVSVAQTHDRLTADQVLEGTRGLLMVNGAGSALGPIISGLLMAWLGPTGFPIFTIGAALILISLVFWRIWVDEPVPVEERSDYVFTTQTSTAGAELDPRSHEEKEQPEVRGADSHQQEITPPIYEPDPGWEQEYGREQGGRFDQTDTDAFEPPKPTKE
;
A
#
# COMPACT_ATOMS: atom_id res chain seq x y z
N PHE A 1 -0.33 26.03 22.53
CA PHE A 1 -0.50 26.58 21.17
C PHE A 1 0.79 27.20 20.63
N ALA A 2 1.33 28.27 21.25
CA ALA A 2 2.53 28.96 20.75
C ALA A 2 3.76 28.05 20.56
N ILE A 3 4.02 27.12 21.50
CA ILE A 3 5.13 26.16 21.38
C ILE A 3 4.94 25.22 20.18
N VAL A 4 3.71 24.74 19.95
CA VAL A 4 3.39 23.87 18.80
C VAL A 4 3.57 24.62 17.49
N ALA A 5 3.09 25.87 17.42
CA ALA A 5 3.28 26.72 16.25
C ALA A 5 4.78 26.96 15.95
N LEU A 6 5.58 27.23 16.99
CA LEU A 6 7.03 27.42 16.85
C LEU A 6 7.74 26.17 16.34
N LEU A 7 7.42 24.99 16.89
CA LEU A 7 7.97 23.72 16.42
C LEU A 7 7.58 23.42 14.97
N PHE A 8 6.34 23.73 14.58
CA PHE A 8 5.85 23.56 13.21
C PHE A 8 6.60 24.48 12.23
N SER A 9 6.77 25.76 12.59
CA SER A 9 7.55 26.72 11.80
C SER A 9 9.00 26.29 11.66
N LEU A 10 9.62 25.79 12.74
CA LEU A 10 11.00 25.30 12.71
C LEU A 10 11.15 24.07 11.81
N GLY A 11 10.16 23.18 11.79
CA GLY A 11 10.12 22.02 10.88
C GLY A 11 9.95 22.38 9.41
N LEU A 12 9.38 23.55 9.10
CA LEU A 12 9.24 24.05 7.72
C LEU A 12 10.55 24.62 7.15
N VAL A 13 11.50 25.06 7.99
CA VAL A 13 12.76 25.66 7.54
C VAL A 13 13.59 24.70 6.68
N PRO A 14 13.86 23.44 7.09
CA PRO A 14 14.58 22.50 6.24
C PRO A 14 13.84 22.20 4.93
N VAL A 15 12.51 22.10 4.98
CA VAL A 15 11.67 21.82 3.80
C VAL A 15 11.74 22.98 2.79
N ALA A 16 11.70 24.23 3.27
CA ALA A 16 11.81 25.41 2.43
C ALA A 16 13.23 25.64 1.88
N LEU A 17 14.25 25.21 2.62
CA LEU A 17 15.66 25.30 2.20
C LEU A 17 16.07 24.16 1.26
N THR A 18 15.33 23.05 1.23
CA THR A 18 15.63 21.91 0.35
C THR A 18 15.10 22.18 -1.06
N ARG A 19 16.01 22.44 -2.00
CA ARG A 19 15.69 22.42 -3.44
C ARG A 19 15.81 21.00 -3.96
N THR A 20 14.74 20.22 -3.83
CA THR A 20 14.63 18.91 -4.48
C THR A 20 14.28 19.12 -5.96
N SER A 21 15.17 18.70 -6.86
CA SER A 21 14.85 18.56 -8.29
C SER A 21 13.65 17.63 -8.43
N GLN A 22 12.57 18.11 -9.06
CA GLN A 22 11.37 17.30 -9.26
C GLN A 22 11.76 16.06 -10.07
N PRO A 23 11.54 14.82 -9.55
CA PRO A 23 11.79 13.62 -10.32
C PRO A 23 11.07 13.73 -11.65
N ALA A 24 11.72 13.29 -12.75
CA ALA A 24 11.07 13.25 -14.05
C ALA A 24 9.69 12.59 -13.90
N PRO A 25 8.61 13.17 -14.45
CA PRO A 25 7.28 12.59 -14.33
C PRO A 25 7.32 11.13 -14.78
N MET A 26 7.26 10.20 -13.82
CA MET A 26 7.11 8.80 -14.14
C MET A 26 5.77 8.66 -14.84
N GLU A 27 5.76 8.07 -16.03
CA GLU A 27 4.54 7.72 -16.72
C GLU A 27 3.81 6.67 -15.88
N THR A 28 2.90 7.13 -15.02
CA THR A 28 2.17 6.27 -14.10
C THR A 28 0.99 5.66 -14.84
N ALA A 29 0.85 4.33 -14.74
CA ALA A 29 -0.33 3.66 -15.23
C ALA A 29 -1.57 4.24 -14.55
N ARG A 30 -2.57 4.62 -15.35
CA ARG A 30 -3.86 5.09 -14.79
C ARG A 30 -4.52 3.92 -14.09
N LEU A 31 -4.67 4.01 -12.76
CA LEU A 31 -5.35 3.00 -11.97
C LEU A 31 -6.62 3.59 -11.34
N PRO A 32 -7.78 3.49 -12.01
CA PRO A 32 -9.02 4.02 -11.47
C PRO A 32 -9.42 3.24 -10.20
N LEU A 33 -10.13 3.90 -9.30
CA LEU A 33 -10.50 3.32 -7.99
C LEU A 33 -11.25 1.99 -8.10
N LYS A 34 -12.02 1.80 -9.17
CA LYS A 34 -12.74 0.55 -9.46
C LYS A 34 -11.78 -0.62 -9.72
N ASP A 35 -10.71 -0.38 -10.47
CA ASP A 35 -9.73 -1.43 -10.79
C ASP A 35 -8.82 -1.68 -9.60
N LEU A 36 -8.49 -0.64 -8.84
CA LEU A 36 -7.82 -0.79 -7.55
C LEU A 36 -8.67 -1.64 -6.56
N PHE A 37 -9.98 -1.44 -6.52
CA PHE A 37 -10.88 -2.28 -5.69
C PHE A 37 -10.93 -3.74 -6.16
N ARG A 38 -10.83 -3.99 -7.47
CA ARG A 38 -10.78 -5.36 -8.00
C ARG A 38 -9.46 -6.05 -7.65
N LEU A 39 -8.34 -5.33 -7.71
CA LEU A 39 -7.01 -5.85 -7.40
C LEU A 39 -6.81 -6.06 -5.89
N ALA A 40 -7.06 -5.02 -5.08
CA ALA A 40 -6.79 -4.99 -3.65
C ALA A 40 -8.02 -4.59 -2.82
N PRO A 41 -9.11 -5.39 -2.86
CA PRO A 41 -10.35 -5.08 -2.14
C PRO A 41 -10.15 -5.00 -0.64
N THR A 42 -9.39 -5.93 -0.06
CA THR A 42 -9.11 -5.97 1.38
C THR A 42 -8.38 -4.71 1.85
N GLY A 43 -7.38 -4.26 1.10
CA GLY A 43 -6.63 -3.04 1.40
C GLY A 43 -7.50 -1.80 1.32
N LEU A 44 -8.39 -1.70 0.32
CA LEU A 44 -9.32 -0.56 0.22
C LEU A 44 -10.32 -0.51 1.38
N ILE A 45 -10.94 -1.64 1.69
CA ILE A 45 -11.88 -1.75 2.81
C ILE A 45 -11.15 -1.43 4.12
N GLY A 46 -9.96 -1.99 4.30
CA GLY A 46 -9.11 -1.72 5.45
C GLY A 46 -8.75 -0.23 5.58
N SER A 47 -8.37 0.43 4.49
CA SER A 47 -8.08 1.87 4.49
C SER A 47 -9.31 2.74 4.75
N LEU A 48 -10.49 2.36 4.24
CA LEU A 48 -11.75 3.03 4.54
C LEU A 48 -12.06 2.99 6.03
N PHE A 49 -12.08 1.80 6.62
CA PHE A 49 -12.43 1.61 8.02
C PHE A 49 -11.35 2.12 8.96
N ALA A 50 -10.07 2.04 8.58
CA ALA A 50 -9.02 2.72 9.30
C ALA A 50 -9.29 4.23 9.35
N GLY A 51 -9.69 4.83 8.23
CA GLY A 51 -10.08 6.24 8.17
C GLY A 51 -11.27 6.54 9.06
N VAL A 52 -12.32 5.71 9.01
CA VAL A 52 -13.48 5.84 9.91
C VAL A 52 -13.05 5.87 11.37
N ILE A 53 -12.20 4.92 11.80
CA ILE A 53 -11.76 4.79 13.18
C ILE A 53 -10.83 5.95 13.58
N THR A 54 -9.82 6.27 12.77
CA THR A 54 -8.86 7.34 13.10
C THR A 54 -9.51 8.72 13.02
N GLY A 55 -10.40 8.94 12.05
CA GLY A 55 -11.24 10.13 11.98
C GLY A 55 -12.04 10.30 13.25
N THR A 56 -12.75 9.27 13.69
CA THR A 56 -13.49 9.27 14.97
C THR A 56 -12.58 9.59 16.17
N ILE A 57 -11.37 9.01 16.23
CA ILE A 57 -10.41 9.33 17.28
C ILE A 57 -10.07 10.83 17.26
N TYR A 58 -9.69 11.39 16.11
CA TYR A 58 -9.33 12.80 16.02
C TYR A 58 -10.49 13.76 16.25
N GLY A 59 -11.70 13.40 15.80
CA GLY A 59 -12.87 14.25 15.90
C GLY A 59 -13.58 14.19 17.26
N MET A 60 -13.66 13.00 17.86
CA MET A 60 -14.58 12.73 18.97
C MET A 60 -13.90 12.25 20.25
N ALA A 61 -12.63 11.83 20.25
CA ALA A 61 -11.98 11.30 21.46
C ALA A 61 -11.93 12.32 22.61
N ALA A 62 -11.65 13.60 22.31
CA ALA A 62 -11.59 14.65 23.34
C ALA A 62 -12.98 14.96 23.89
N VAL A 63 -14.00 14.94 23.02
CA VAL A 63 -15.41 15.12 23.40
C VAL A 63 -15.85 13.95 24.28
N TYR A 64 -15.50 12.72 23.92
CA TYR A 64 -15.76 11.53 24.72
C TYR A 64 -15.12 11.64 26.11
N ALA A 65 -13.82 11.94 26.17
CA ALA A 65 -13.08 12.09 27.41
C ALA A 65 -13.70 13.18 28.31
N ASN A 66 -14.01 14.35 27.76
CA ASN A 66 -14.66 15.41 28.53
C ASN A 66 -16.04 14.98 29.07
N ARG A 67 -16.84 14.28 28.26
CA ARG A 67 -18.19 13.86 28.66
C ARG A 67 -18.23 12.71 29.67
N ILE A 68 -17.18 11.90 29.79
CA ILE A 68 -17.03 10.91 30.89
C ILE A 68 -16.45 11.55 32.16
N GLY A 69 -16.35 12.88 32.23
CA GLY A 69 -16.00 13.62 33.43
C GLY A 69 -14.50 13.81 33.68
N LEU A 70 -13.64 13.58 32.67
CA LEU A 70 -12.21 13.89 32.79
C LEU A 70 -11.98 15.40 32.86
N THR A 71 -11.08 15.82 33.74
CA THR A 71 -10.55 17.19 33.79
C THR A 71 -9.72 17.50 32.55
N ASP A 72 -9.52 18.78 32.23
CA ASP A 72 -8.78 19.20 31.02
C ASP A 72 -7.38 18.58 30.90
N SER A 73 -6.66 18.46 32.02
CA SER A 73 -5.33 17.82 32.06
C SER A 73 -5.42 16.31 31.77
N GLN A 74 -6.47 15.65 32.25
CA GLN A 74 -6.68 14.23 31.99
C GLN A 74 -7.21 13.97 30.58
N VAL A 75 -7.99 14.88 29.99
CA VAL A 75 -8.35 14.84 28.56
C VAL A 75 -7.09 14.94 27.71
N ALA A 76 -6.17 15.86 28.04
CA ALA A 76 -4.88 15.95 27.35
C ALA A 76 -4.07 14.65 27.48
N LEU A 77 -4.03 14.03 28.66
CA LEU A 77 -3.38 12.73 28.86
C LEU A 77 -4.07 11.60 28.09
N PHE A 78 -5.40 11.60 28.00
CA PHE A 78 -6.16 10.61 27.22
C PHE A 78 -5.83 10.70 25.73
N ILE A 79 -5.79 11.91 25.18
CA ILE A 79 -5.41 12.15 23.78
C ILE A 79 -3.94 11.81 23.55
N ALA A 80 -3.05 12.16 24.49
CA ALA A 80 -1.65 11.76 24.40
C ALA A 80 -1.50 10.23 24.40
N ALA A 81 -2.22 9.53 25.28
CA ALA A 81 -2.16 8.07 25.39
C ALA A 81 -2.59 7.38 24.09
N VAL A 82 -3.70 7.80 23.47
CA VAL A 82 -4.17 7.18 22.21
C VAL A 82 -3.16 7.39 21.07
N ILE A 83 -2.57 8.59 20.96
CA ILE A 83 -1.59 8.91 19.91
C ILE A 83 -0.27 8.18 20.15
N ILE A 84 0.26 8.22 21.38
CA ILE A 84 1.50 7.53 21.75
C ILE A 84 1.34 6.03 21.57
N GLY A 85 0.21 5.46 21.99
CA GLY A 85 -0.11 4.06 21.76
C GLY A 85 -0.05 3.70 20.28
N GLY A 86 -0.66 4.53 19.44
CA GLY A 86 -0.55 4.46 17.98
C GLY A 86 0.89 4.35 17.50
N ALA A 87 1.71 5.34 17.84
CA ALA A 87 3.10 5.40 17.43
C ALA A 87 3.92 4.19 17.92
N LEU A 88 3.70 3.74 19.15
CA LEU A 88 4.44 2.63 19.76
C LEU A 88 4.12 1.28 19.12
N LEU A 89 2.84 1.01 18.84
CA LEU A 89 2.42 -0.30 18.32
C LEU A 89 2.46 -0.38 16.79
N GLN A 90 2.41 0.73 16.08
CA GLN A 90 2.40 0.74 14.61
C GLN A 90 3.67 0.11 14.01
N TRP A 91 4.86 0.41 14.54
CA TRP A 91 6.12 -0.18 14.06
C TRP A 91 6.20 -1.71 14.26
N PRO A 92 6.01 -2.26 15.49
CA PRO A 92 6.11 -3.69 15.69
C PRO A 92 5.01 -4.46 14.94
N ILE A 93 3.77 -3.94 14.88
CA ILE A 93 2.68 -4.58 14.13
C ILE A 93 2.98 -4.58 12.63
N GLY A 94 3.51 -3.47 12.10
CA GLY A 94 3.98 -3.39 10.71
C GLY A 94 4.98 -4.50 10.40
N ARG A 95 6.02 -4.65 11.23
CA ARG A 95 7.05 -5.70 11.05
C ARG A 95 6.48 -7.12 11.16
N ILE A 96 5.56 -7.36 12.09
CA ILE A 96 4.88 -8.66 12.22
C ILE A 96 4.05 -8.99 10.97
N SER A 97 3.53 -7.96 10.30
CA SER A 97 2.68 -8.11 9.12
C SER A 97 3.43 -8.52 7.87
N ASP A 98 4.71 -8.16 7.74
CA ASP A 98 5.51 -8.48 6.55
C ASP A 98 5.71 -10.00 6.35
N GLY A 99 5.83 -10.75 7.46
CA GLY A 99 6.06 -12.20 7.43
C GLY A 99 4.81 -13.08 7.44
N ARG A 100 3.60 -12.51 7.35
CA ARG A 100 2.32 -13.26 7.42
C ARG A 100 1.39 -12.82 6.31
N ASP A 101 0.28 -13.54 6.11
CA ASP A 101 -0.81 -13.01 5.28
C ASP A 101 -1.44 -11.82 6.01
N ARG A 102 -1.27 -10.63 5.40
CA ARG A 102 -1.68 -9.34 5.96
C ARG A 102 -3.18 -9.26 6.24
N ARG A 103 -4.02 -10.07 5.57
CA ARG A 103 -5.46 -10.13 5.81
C ARG A 103 -5.77 -10.57 7.25
N TYR A 104 -5.03 -11.55 7.78
CA TYR A 104 -5.19 -11.98 9.18
C TYR A 104 -4.70 -10.92 10.17
N ILE A 105 -3.67 -10.15 9.81
CA ILE A 105 -3.16 -9.08 10.67
C ILE A 105 -4.13 -7.91 10.72
N ILE A 106 -4.81 -7.59 9.61
CA ILE A 106 -5.93 -6.63 9.61
C ILE A 106 -7.04 -7.11 10.54
N ILE A 107 -7.43 -8.38 10.49
CA ILE A 107 -8.44 -8.94 11.40
C ILE A 107 -7.98 -8.86 12.86
N LEU A 108 -6.75 -9.26 13.18
CA LEU A 108 -6.22 -9.23 14.54
C LEU A 108 -6.16 -7.81 15.10
N THR A 109 -5.66 -6.85 14.32
CA THR A 109 -5.59 -5.44 14.74
C THR A 109 -6.97 -4.84 14.93
N ALA A 110 -7.92 -5.12 14.02
CA ALA A 110 -9.31 -4.71 14.19
C ALA A 110 -9.97 -5.36 15.42
N LEU A 111 -9.67 -6.64 15.70
CA LEU A 111 -10.20 -7.37 16.84
C LEU A 111 -9.70 -6.78 18.16
N PHE A 112 -8.40 -6.54 18.29
CA PHE A 112 -7.84 -5.91 19.47
C PHE A 112 -8.30 -4.46 19.62
N SER A 113 -8.43 -3.71 18.52
CA SER A 113 -9.05 -2.38 18.54
C SER A 113 -10.48 -2.43 19.11
N ALA A 114 -11.32 -3.36 18.64
CA ALA A 114 -12.67 -3.57 19.18
C ALA A 114 -12.65 -3.99 20.66
N LEU A 115 -11.74 -4.88 21.05
CA LEU A 115 -11.59 -5.35 22.43
C LEU A 115 -11.25 -4.20 23.38
N PHE A 116 -10.27 -3.35 23.03
CA PHE A 116 -9.89 -2.23 23.88
C PHE A 116 -10.93 -1.10 23.84
N ALA A 117 -11.63 -0.89 22.72
CA ALA A 117 -12.79 -0.01 22.68
C ALA A 117 -13.92 -0.51 23.61
N ALA A 118 -14.18 -1.82 23.67
CA ALA A 118 -15.09 -2.40 24.65
C ALA A 118 -14.57 -2.25 26.07
N GLY A 119 -13.26 -2.32 26.28
CA GLY A 119 -12.62 -2.01 27.56
C GLY A 119 -12.94 -0.60 28.05
N LEU A 120 -13.00 0.40 27.16
CA LEU A 120 -13.36 1.78 27.54
C LEU A 120 -14.77 1.87 28.17
N LEU A 121 -15.70 0.99 27.81
CA LEU A 121 -17.04 0.93 28.42
C LEU A 121 -17.02 0.39 29.86
N LEU A 122 -16.03 -0.42 30.22
CA LEU A 122 -15.95 -1.10 31.51
C LEU A 122 -15.03 -0.40 32.51
N VAL A 123 -14.04 0.34 32.00
CA VAL A 123 -12.93 0.87 32.77
C VAL A 123 -13.20 2.28 33.31
N GLU A 124 -14.24 2.97 32.84
CA GLU A 124 -14.63 4.32 33.29
C GLU A 124 -14.69 4.44 34.83
N GLN A 125 -15.16 3.40 35.52
CA GLN A 125 -15.29 3.38 36.99
C GLN A 125 -14.08 2.80 37.74
N ARG A 126 -13.05 2.31 37.03
CA ARG A 126 -11.90 1.60 37.62
C ARG A 126 -10.68 2.50 37.90
N GLY A 127 -10.73 3.76 37.46
CA GLY A 127 -9.71 4.78 37.72
C GLY A 127 -8.85 5.14 36.51
N LEU A 128 -8.19 6.31 36.60
CA LEU A 128 -7.50 6.94 35.47
C LEU A 128 -6.39 6.09 34.85
N ILE A 129 -5.61 5.36 35.66
CA ILE A 129 -4.47 4.57 35.16
C ILE A 129 -4.94 3.47 34.20
N TRP A 130 -6.00 2.75 34.57
CA TRP A 130 -6.58 1.70 33.73
C TRP A 130 -7.19 2.27 32.46
N LEU A 131 -7.84 3.44 32.56
CA LEU A 131 -8.39 4.14 31.41
C LEU A 131 -7.28 4.50 30.41
N LEU A 132 -6.20 5.14 30.89
CA LEU A 132 -5.07 5.53 30.04
C LEU A 132 -4.38 4.31 29.41
N ALA A 133 -4.19 3.23 30.16
CA ALA A 133 -3.60 1.99 29.62
C ALA A 133 -4.47 1.38 28.52
N THR A 134 -5.79 1.33 28.73
CA THR A 134 -6.76 0.83 27.74
C THR A 134 -6.78 1.72 26.50
N THR A 135 -6.78 3.04 26.68
CA THR A 135 -6.73 4.03 25.60
C THR A 135 -5.45 3.94 24.77
N LEU A 136 -4.31 3.69 25.42
CA LEU A 136 -3.03 3.48 24.74
C LEU A 136 -3.10 2.25 23.82
N LEU A 137 -3.57 1.12 24.34
CA LEU A 137 -3.70 -0.10 23.53
C LEU A 137 -4.72 0.08 22.40
N PHE A 138 -5.86 0.69 22.71
CA PHE A 138 -6.88 1.04 21.71
C PHE A 138 -6.30 1.85 20.54
N GLY A 139 -5.53 2.91 20.84
CA GLY A 139 -4.85 3.71 19.81
C GLY A 139 -3.85 2.89 19.01
N GLY A 140 -3.02 2.10 19.69
CA GLY A 140 -2.01 1.25 19.06
C GLY A 140 -2.55 0.31 17.99
N PHE A 141 -3.61 -0.42 18.32
CA PHE A 141 -4.24 -1.32 17.36
C PHE A 141 -5.03 -0.56 16.28
N SER A 142 -5.72 0.53 16.64
CA SER A 142 -6.51 1.34 15.69
C SER A 142 -5.65 1.95 14.57
N PHE A 143 -4.53 2.59 14.93
CA PHE A 143 -3.65 3.24 13.95
C PHE A 143 -2.91 2.23 13.05
N SER A 144 -2.68 1.02 13.55
CA SER A 144 -2.00 -0.04 12.79
C SER A 144 -2.82 -0.55 11.60
N ILE A 145 -4.16 -0.50 11.67
CA ILE A 145 -5.05 -0.98 10.61
C ILE A 145 -4.70 -0.34 9.26
N TYR A 146 -4.45 0.97 9.23
CA TYR A 146 -4.12 1.66 7.98
C TYR A 146 -2.80 1.17 7.40
N SER A 147 -1.74 1.10 8.22
CA SER A 147 -0.41 0.69 7.76
C SER A 147 -0.40 -0.72 7.16
N VAL A 148 -1.11 -1.66 7.78
CA VAL A 148 -1.20 -3.05 7.30
C VAL A 148 -2.07 -3.11 6.03
N SER A 149 -3.10 -2.28 5.93
CA SER A 149 -3.96 -2.19 4.73
C SER A 149 -3.22 -1.61 3.52
N VAL A 150 -2.37 -0.60 3.74
CA VAL A 150 -1.49 -0.06 2.71
C VAL A 150 -0.51 -1.12 2.23
N ALA A 151 0.15 -1.81 3.16
CA ALA A 151 1.11 -2.83 2.80
C ALA A 151 0.45 -4.03 2.07
N GLN A 152 -0.76 -4.44 2.48
CA GLN A 152 -1.54 -5.44 1.74
C GLN A 152 -1.87 -5.00 0.32
N THR A 153 -2.19 -3.73 0.14
CA THR A 153 -2.48 -3.19 -1.19
C THR A 153 -1.22 -3.22 -2.05
N HIS A 154 -0.10 -2.76 -1.49
CA HIS A 154 1.18 -2.71 -2.19
C HIS A 154 1.69 -4.10 -2.59
N ASP A 155 1.42 -5.15 -1.81
CA ASP A 155 1.72 -6.54 -2.19
C ASP A 155 1.00 -6.99 -3.49
N ARG A 156 0.01 -6.23 -3.99
CA ARG A 156 -0.78 -6.55 -5.19
C ARG A 156 -0.61 -5.57 -6.34
N LEU A 157 0.22 -4.53 -6.16
CA LEU A 157 0.44 -3.50 -7.17
C LEU A 157 1.79 -3.70 -7.84
N THR A 158 1.83 -3.46 -9.14
CA THR A 158 3.09 -3.31 -9.87
C THR A 158 3.74 -1.96 -9.53
N ALA A 159 5.05 -1.81 -9.76
CA ALA A 159 5.81 -0.63 -9.37
C ALA A 159 5.26 0.69 -9.97
N ASP A 160 4.74 0.64 -11.19
CA ASP A 160 4.09 1.75 -11.90
C ASP A 160 2.69 2.10 -11.36
N GLN A 161 2.06 1.18 -10.63
CA GLN A 161 0.74 1.34 -10.03
C GLN A 161 0.78 1.83 -8.58
N VAL A 162 1.91 1.72 -7.87
CA VAL A 162 2.02 2.06 -6.44
C VAL A 162 1.60 3.50 -6.15
N LEU A 163 1.96 4.45 -7.02
CA LEU A 163 1.61 5.87 -6.81
C LEU A 163 0.09 6.09 -6.88
N GLU A 164 -0.57 5.62 -7.94
CA GLU A 164 -2.02 5.75 -8.10
C GLU A 164 -2.79 4.93 -7.07
N GLY A 165 -2.31 3.73 -6.73
CA GLY A 165 -2.86 2.93 -5.65
C GLY A 165 -2.85 3.68 -4.32
N THR A 166 -1.72 4.29 -3.97
CA THR A 166 -1.59 5.09 -2.74
C THR A 166 -2.54 6.30 -2.75
N ARG A 167 -2.71 6.98 -3.89
CA ARG A 167 -3.70 8.06 -4.04
C ARG A 167 -5.13 7.55 -3.77
N GLY A 168 -5.49 6.40 -4.32
CA GLY A 168 -6.78 5.76 -4.09
C GLY A 168 -7.00 5.41 -2.60
N LEU A 169 -6.00 4.83 -1.94
CA LEU A 169 -6.07 4.51 -0.52
C LEU A 169 -6.25 5.76 0.35
N LEU A 170 -5.51 6.83 0.06
CA LEU A 170 -5.63 8.11 0.77
C LEU A 170 -7.01 8.75 0.57
N MET A 171 -7.54 8.71 -0.65
CA MET A 171 -8.88 9.22 -0.96
C MET A 171 -9.96 8.49 -0.16
N VAL A 172 -9.93 7.16 -0.16
CA VAL A 172 -10.90 6.33 0.56
C VAL A 172 -10.73 6.48 2.08
N ASN A 173 -9.50 6.56 2.58
CA ASN A 173 -9.21 6.84 3.98
C ASN A 173 -9.73 8.22 4.41
N GLY A 174 -9.56 9.25 3.57
CA GLY A 174 -10.10 10.59 3.80
C GLY A 174 -11.63 10.60 3.87
N ALA A 175 -12.30 9.88 2.97
CA ALA A 175 -13.75 9.71 3.00
C ALA A 175 -14.22 9.04 4.32
N GLY A 176 -13.55 7.97 4.74
CA GLY A 176 -13.80 7.35 6.04
C GLY A 176 -13.58 8.32 7.21
N SER A 177 -12.49 9.09 7.17
CA SER A 177 -12.13 10.05 8.21
C SER A 177 -13.12 11.18 8.38
N ALA A 178 -13.79 11.58 7.30
CA ALA A 178 -14.89 12.55 7.36
C ALA A 178 -16.17 11.92 7.94
N LEU A 179 -16.49 10.67 7.56
CA LEU A 179 -17.70 9.97 8.00
C LEU A 179 -17.66 9.56 9.48
N GLY A 180 -16.50 9.14 9.98
CA GLY A 180 -16.33 8.61 11.34
C GLY A 180 -16.86 9.55 12.44
N PRO A 181 -16.36 10.79 12.54
CA PRO A 181 -16.81 11.76 13.54
C PRO A 181 -18.29 12.09 13.46
N ILE A 182 -18.86 12.12 12.24
CA ILE A 182 -20.28 12.45 12.04
C ILE A 182 -21.15 11.35 12.64
N ILE A 183 -20.88 10.08 12.28
CA ILE A 183 -21.67 8.94 12.76
C ILE A 183 -21.43 8.72 14.25
N SER A 184 -20.17 8.79 14.70
CA SER A 184 -19.82 8.67 16.11
C SER A 184 -20.44 9.78 16.96
N GLY A 185 -20.43 11.03 16.47
CA GLY A 185 -21.02 12.17 17.15
C GLY A 185 -22.54 12.03 17.26
N LEU A 186 -23.21 11.53 16.21
CA LEU A 186 -24.64 11.24 16.24
C LEU A 186 -24.98 10.13 17.25
N LEU A 187 -24.20 9.05 17.27
CA LEU A 187 -24.34 8.00 18.28
C LEU A 187 -24.11 8.55 19.69
N MET A 188 -23.14 9.45 19.86
CA MET A 188 -22.91 10.12 21.14
C MET A 188 -24.02 11.08 21.56
N ALA A 189 -24.81 11.60 20.61
CA ALA A 189 -25.98 12.40 20.91
C ALA A 189 -27.14 11.55 21.45
N TRP A 190 -27.28 10.30 20.98
CA TRP A 190 -28.39 9.42 21.35
C TRP A 190 -28.07 8.52 22.54
N LEU A 191 -26.87 7.93 22.57
CA LEU A 191 -26.44 6.96 23.58
C LEU A 191 -25.60 7.61 24.69
N GLY A 192 -25.31 8.91 24.58
CA GLY A 192 -24.36 9.59 25.46
C GLY A 192 -22.91 9.20 25.15
N PRO A 193 -21.98 9.32 26.12
CA PRO A 193 -20.55 9.10 25.87
C PRO A 193 -20.21 7.69 25.34
N THR A 194 -21.03 6.69 25.68
CA THR A 194 -20.86 5.30 25.24
C THR A 194 -21.00 5.14 23.71
N GLY A 195 -21.58 6.12 23.01
CA GLY A 195 -21.68 6.14 21.55
C GLY A 195 -20.32 6.09 20.84
N PHE A 196 -19.26 6.68 21.42
CA PHE A 196 -17.91 6.64 20.86
C PHE A 196 -17.35 5.21 20.78
N PRO A 197 -17.18 4.48 21.91
CA PRO A 197 -16.66 3.12 21.86
C PRO A 197 -17.60 2.15 21.12
N ILE A 198 -18.93 2.29 21.25
CA ILE A 198 -19.89 1.45 20.52
C ILE A 198 -19.72 1.59 19.01
N PHE A 199 -19.57 2.82 18.52
CA PHE A 199 -19.34 3.07 17.10
C PHE A 199 -18.04 2.41 16.62
N THR A 200 -16.95 2.61 17.35
CA THR A 200 -15.66 2.03 16.96
C THR A 200 -15.66 0.50 16.98
N ILE A 201 -16.33 -0.12 17.96
CA ILE A 201 -16.55 -1.58 18.00
C ILE A 201 -17.32 -2.01 16.74
N GLY A 202 -18.42 -1.35 16.42
CA GLY A 202 -19.22 -1.66 15.22
C GLY A 202 -18.40 -1.55 13.93
N ALA A 203 -17.67 -0.45 13.76
CA ALA A 203 -16.79 -0.24 12.60
C ALA A 203 -15.72 -1.35 12.47
N ALA A 204 -15.07 -1.71 13.59
CA ALA A 204 -14.06 -2.77 13.61
C ALA A 204 -14.67 -4.15 13.31
N LEU A 205 -15.86 -4.47 13.85
CA LEU A 205 -16.55 -5.75 13.58
C LEU A 205 -17.01 -5.87 12.12
N ILE A 206 -17.47 -4.77 11.51
CA ILE A 206 -17.81 -4.75 10.08
C ILE A 206 -16.54 -4.99 9.25
N LEU A 207 -15.44 -4.30 9.57
CA LEU A 207 -14.16 -4.54 8.91
C LEU A 207 -13.73 -6.01 9.02
N ILE A 208 -13.77 -6.59 10.22
CA ILE A 208 -13.44 -8.01 10.44
C ILE A 208 -14.31 -8.91 9.58
N SER A 209 -15.63 -8.67 9.56
CA SER A 209 -16.58 -9.48 8.80
C SER A 209 -16.30 -9.43 7.28
N LEU A 210 -16.04 -8.23 6.75
CA LEU A 210 -15.73 -8.04 5.32
C LEU A 210 -14.39 -8.67 4.93
N VAL A 211 -13.35 -8.48 5.75
CA VAL A 211 -12.03 -9.04 5.47
C VAL A 211 -12.06 -10.56 5.61
N PHE A 212 -12.72 -11.07 6.65
CA PHE A 212 -12.90 -12.49 6.85
C PHE A 212 -13.61 -13.11 5.66
N TRP A 213 -14.75 -12.55 5.22
CA TRP A 213 -15.44 -13.01 4.02
C TRP A 213 -14.52 -13.02 2.79
N ARG A 214 -13.67 -11.99 2.62
CA ARG A 214 -12.74 -11.93 1.49
C ARG A 214 -11.65 -12.99 1.54
N ILE A 215 -11.22 -13.45 2.71
CA ILE A 215 -10.25 -14.56 2.84
C ILE A 215 -10.81 -15.85 2.20
N TRP A 216 -12.12 -16.08 2.27
CA TRP A 216 -12.77 -17.24 1.66
C TRP A 216 -12.96 -17.12 0.16
N VAL A 217 -12.97 -15.90 -0.38
CA VAL A 217 -13.30 -15.64 -1.79
C VAL A 217 -12.05 -15.36 -2.63
N ASP A 218 -11.01 -14.76 -2.05
CA ASP A 218 -9.76 -14.43 -2.75
C ASP A 218 -8.63 -15.41 -2.46
N GLU A 219 -7.94 -15.83 -3.52
CA GLU A 219 -6.66 -16.51 -3.38
C GLU A 219 -5.61 -15.60 -2.69
N PRO A 220 -4.79 -16.17 -1.78
CA PRO A 220 -3.66 -15.45 -1.21
C PRO A 220 -2.64 -15.08 -2.30
N VAL A 221 -1.94 -13.95 -2.13
CA VAL A 221 -0.74 -13.69 -2.94
C VAL A 221 0.38 -14.61 -2.41
N PRO A 222 1.00 -15.47 -3.24
CA PRO A 222 2.12 -16.33 -2.85
C PRO A 222 3.24 -15.49 -2.21
N VAL A 223 3.95 -16.08 -1.24
CA VAL A 223 5.01 -15.36 -0.50
C VAL A 223 6.19 -15.01 -1.42
N GLU A 224 6.36 -15.79 -2.48
CA GLU A 224 7.42 -15.72 -3.48
C GLU A 224 7.25 -14.59 -4.52
N GLU A 225 6.03 -14.06 -4.69
CA GLU A 225 5.74 -12.91 -5.56
C GLU A 225 5.75 -11.57 -4.81
N ARG A 226 5.92 -11.60 -3.48
CA ARG A 226 6.08 -10.38 -2.69
C ARG A 226 7.42 -9.77 -3.08
N SER A 227 7.41 -8.49 -3.47
CA SER A 227 8.63 -7.77 -3.80
C SER A 227 9.63 -7.93 -2.65
N ASP A 228 10.77 -8.56 -2.94
CA ASP A 228 11.82 -8.77 -1.95
C ASP A 228 12.14 -7.43 -1.31
N TYR A 229 12.23 -7.41 0.02
CA TYR A 229 12.67 -6.24 0.76
C TYR A 229 14.16 -6.04 0.45
N VAL A 230 14.45 -5.39 -0.68
CA VAL A 230 15.80 -4.96 -1.02
C VAL A 230 16.13 -3.85 -0.04
N PHE A 231 17.04 -4.14 0.90
CA PHE A 231 17.75 -3.11 1.64
C PHE A 231 18.51 -2.25 0.63
N THR A 232 17.85 -1.25 0.07
CA THR A 232 18.57 -0.16 -0.58
C THR A 232 19.22 0.61 0.55
N THR A 233 20.54 0.74 0.51
CA THR A 233 21.25 1.62 1.42
C THR A 233 20.53 2.96 1.37
N GLN A 234 20.06 3.47 2.51
CA GLN A 234 19.52 4.83 2.60
C GLN A 234 20.66 5.84 2.46
N THR A 235 21.44 5.75 1.38
CA THR A 235 22.18 6.88 0.91
C THR A 235 21.12 7.88 0.45
N SER A 236 21.02 8.98 1.18
CA SER A 236 20.49 10.24 0.63
C SER A 236 20.95 10.37 -0.82
N THR A 237 20.20 11.06 -1.69
CA THR A 237 20.70 11.43 -3.03
C THR A 237 22.08 12.10 -2.94
N ALA A 238 22.36 12.83 -1.86
CA ALA A 238 23.68 13.37 -1.54
C ALA A 238 24.77 12.30 -1.30
N GLY A 239 24.41 11.12 -0.79
CA GLY A 239 25.32 9.98 -0.62
C GLY A 239 25.61 9.24 -1.93
N ALA A 240 24.69 9.28 -2.90
CA ALA A 240 24.93 8.75 -4.25
C ALA A 240 25.87 9.66 -5.07
N GLU A 241 25.81 10.98 -4.86
CA GLU A 241 26.73 11.96 -5.45
C GLU A 241 28.15 11.90 -4.86
N LEU A 242 28.32 11.33 -3.67
CA LEU A 242 29.63 11.13 -3.02
C LEU A 242 30.24 9.76 -3.32
N ASP A 243 29.58 8.91 -4.10
CA ASP A 243 30.16 7.64 -4.56
C ASP A 243 31.36 7.97 -5.48
N PRO A 244 32.60 7.56 -5.12
CA PRO A 244 33.78 7.78 -5.95
C PRO A 244 33.65 7.22 -7.38
N ARG A 245 32.68 6.33 -7.63
CA ARG A 245 32.36 5.74 -8.94
C ARG A 245 31.43 6.60 -9.79
N SER A 246 30.80 7.64 -9.23
CA SER A 246 29.91 8.55 -9.97
C SER A 246 30.67 9.53 -10.87
N HIS A 247 31.98 9.70 -10.63
CA HIS A 247 32.88 10.56 -11.39
C HIS A 247 33.73 9.81 -12.43
N GLU A 248 33.42 8.55 -12.73
CA GLU A 248 33.96 7.92 -13.95
C GLU A 248 33.30 8.59 -15.15
N GLU A 249 33.92 9.69 -15.60
CA GLU A 249 33.69 10.34 -16.87
C GLU A 249 33.61 9.24 -17.93
N LYS A 250 32.41 9.00 -18.45
CA LYS A 250 32.21 8.15 -19.62
C LYS A 250 33.10 8.72 -20.72
N GLU A 251 34.25 8.12 -20.95
CA GLU A 251 35.06 8.35 -22.13
C GLU A 251 34.14 8.16 -23.32
N GLN A 252 33.75 9.27 -23.94
CA GLN A 252 33.10 9.27 -25.24
C GLN A 252 34.10 8.61 -26.18
N PRO A 253 33.70 7.57 -26.95
CA PRO A 253 34.60 7.02 -27.95
C PRO A 253 34.95 8.14 -28.93
N GLU A 254 36.22 8.52 -28.96
CA GLU A 254 36.79 9.43 -29.94
C GLU A 254 36.50 8.85 -31.33
N VAL A 255 35.54 9.42 -32.05
CA VAL A 255 35.28 9.06 -33.46
C VAL A 255 36.45 9.60 -34.28
N ARG A 256 37.52 8.81 -34.33
CA ARG A 256 38.63 9.02 -35.25
C ARG A 256 38.16 8.60 -36.65
N GLY A 257 37.77 9.58 -37.45
CA GLY A 257 37.52 9.36 -38.87
C GLY A 257 38.79 8.85 -39.56
N ALA A 258 38.65 7.73 -40.26
CA ALA A 258 39.41 7.41 -41.47
C ALA A 258 38.82 6.15 -42.14
N ASP A 259 38.42 6.34 -43.39
CA ASP A 259 38.60 5.46 -44.53
C ASP A 259 37.83 4.12 -44.65
N SER A 260 36.92 4.18 -45.62
CA SER A 260 36.44 3.12 -46.51
C SER A 260 37.23 1.82 -46.53
N HIS A 261 36.65 0.75 -46.01
CA HIS A 261 36.66 -0.57 -46.65
C HIS A 261 35.37 -1.32 -46.33
N GLN A 262 34.55 -1.53 -47.36
CA GLN A 262 33.42 -2.47 -47.34
C GLN A 262 33.94 -3.88 -47.03
N GLN A 263 33.55 -4.44 -45.89
CA GLN A 263 33.49 -5.88 -45.72
C GLN A 263 32.05 -6.32 -45.98
N GLU A 264 31.87 -6.97 -47.11
CA GLU A 264 30.65 -7.57 -47.58
C GLU A 264 30.28 -8.74 -46.64
N ILE A 265 29.19 -8.60 -45.89
CA ILE A 265 28.69 -9.66 -45.01
C ILE A 265 27.93 -10.65 -45.90
N THR A 266 28.55 -11.78 -46.25
CA THR A 266 27.86 -12.89 -46.90
C THR A 266 27.00 -13.63 -45.86
N PRO A 267 25.69 -13.84 -46.08
CA PRO A 267 24.87 -14.62 -45.15
C PRO A 267 25.25 -16.11 -45.20
N PRO A 268 25.11 -16.86 -44.08
CA PRO A 268 25.47 -18.26 -44.03
C PRO A 268 24.56 -19.12 -44.92
N ILE A 269 25.16 -20.04 -45.67
CA ILE A 269 24.46 -21.06 -46.45
C ILE A 269 23.92 -22.10 -45.46
N TYR A 270 22.60 -22.28 -45.43
CA TYR A 270 21.95 -23.32 -44.64
C TYR A 270 22.04 -24.66 -45.40
N GLU A 271 22.90 -25.57 -44.95
CA GLU A 271 22.83 -26.98 -45.36
C GLU A 271 21.78 -27.69 -44.50
N PRO A 272 20.74 -28.30 -45.09
CA PRO A 272 19.76 -29.05 -44.32
C PRO A 272 20.37 -30.35 -43.78
N ASP A 273 20.08 -30.65 -42.51
CA ASP A 273 20.47 -31.88 -41.81
C ASP A 273 19.96 -33.14 -42.55
N PRO A 274 20.78 -34.14 -42.90
CA PRO A 274 20.33 -35.35 -43.61
C PRO A 274 19.29 -36.22 -42.87
N GLY A 275 18.99 -35.94 -41.59
CA GLY A 275 18.10 -36.76 -40.77
C GLY A 275 16.58 -36.58 -40.99
N TRP A 276 16.12 -35.47 -41.60
CA TRP A 276 14.69 -35.13 -41.59
C TRP A 276 13.81 -36.04 -42.50
N GLU A 277 14.39 -36.69 -43.52
CA GLU A 277 13.66 -37.63 -44.39
C GLU A 277 13.32 -38.96 -43.68
N GLN A 278 14.12 -39.37 -42.68
CA GLN A 278 13.89 -40.63 -41.96
C GLN A 278 12.83 -40.50 -40.86
N GLU A 279 12.69 -39.31 -40.26
CA GLU A 279 11.79 -39.06 -39.13
C GLU A 279 10.34 -38.80 -39.60
N TYR A 280 10.15 -38.21 -40.78
CA TYR A 280 8.81 -37.89 -41.32
C TYR A 280 8.33 -38.81 -42.46
N GLY A 281 9.20 -39.65 -43.02
CA GLY A 281 8.86 -40.55 -44.14
C GLY A 281 8.10 -41.83 -43.78
N ARG A 282 7.83 -42.11 -42.49
CA ARG A 282 7.12 -43.34 -42.06
C ARG A 282 5.64 -43.18 -41.77
N GLU A 283 5.12 -41.97 -41.57
CA GLU A 283 3.75 -41.79 -41.06
C GLU A 283 2.68 -41.41 -42.09
N GLN A 284 3.03 -41.10 -43.34
CA GLN A 284 2.02 -40.82 -44.38
C GLN A 284 2.26 -41.63 -45.65
N GLY A 285 1.74 -42.86 -45.63
CA GLY A 285 1.40 -43.58 -46.85
C GLY A 285 0.23 -42.90 -47.54
N GLY A 286 0.51 -41.83 -48.28
CA GLY A 286 -0.48 -41.05 -49.02
C GLY A 286 0.17 -40.42 -50.25
N ARG A 287 -0.23 -40.92 -51.42
CA ARG A 287 0.21 -40.49 -52.76
C ARG A 287 -0.01 -38.97 -52.91
N PHE A 288 1.06 -38.17 -52.96
CA PHE A 288 0.98 -36.75 -53.32
C PHE A 288 0.79 -36.63 -54.85
N ASP A 289 -0.39 -36.16 -55.25
CA ASP A 289 -0.69 -35.75 -56.62
C ASP A 289 -0.18 -34.32 -56.85
N GLN A 290 0.40 -34.10 -58.02
CA GLN A 290 1.28 -32.99 -58.35
C GLN A 290 0.49 -31.91 -59.09
N THR A 291 -0.53 -31.33 -58.45
CA THR A 291 -1.27 -30.18 -59.00
C THR A 291 -1.86 -29.34 -57.88
N ASP A 292 -1.09 -28.41 -57.33
CA ASP A 292 -1.64 -27.14 -56.79
C ASP A 292 -0.53 -26.12 -56.58
N THR A 293 0.04 -25.63 -57.69
CA THR A 293 0.79 -24.37 -57.71
C THR A 293 -0.17 -23.28 -58.14
N ASP A 294 -0.92 -22.70 -57.19
CA ASP A 294 -1.50 -21.34 -57.27
C ASP A 294 -2.51 -21.10 -56.14
N ALA A 295 -2.06 -20.96 -54.89
CA ALA A 295 -2.84 -20.28 -53.84
C ALA A 295 -2.03 -20.08 -52.55
N PHE A 296 -1.10 -19.12 -52.54
CA PHE A 296 -0.64 -18.55 -51.27
C PHE A 296 -0.33 -17.06 -51.45
N GLU A 297 -1.38 -16.24 -51.45
CA GLU A 297 -1.26 -14.80 -51.23
C GLU A 297 -1.15 -14.53 -49.72
N PRO A 298 -0.09 -13.88 -49.23
CA PRO A 298 0.00 -13.50 -47.82
C PRO A 298 -0.95 -12.33 -47.50
N PRO A 299 -1.61 -12.31 -46.32
CA PRO A 299 -2.56 -11.27 -45.97
C PRO A 299 -1.88 -9.90 -45.76
N LYS A 300 -2.45 -8.85 -46.36
CA LYS A 300 -2.04 -7.45 -46.16
C LYS A 300 -2.52 -6.88 -44.83
N PRO A 301 -1.79 -5.92 -44.23
CA PRO A 301 -2.09 -5.39 -42.91
C PRO A 301 -3.23 -4.37 -42.98
N THR A 302 -4.25 -4.53 -42.13
CA THR A 302 -5.24 -3.48 -41.86
C THR A 302 -5.02 -2.90 -40.47
N LYS A 303 -4.89 -1.57 -40.46
CA LYS A 303 -4.97 -0.70 -39.29
C LYS A 303 -6.40 -0.70 -38.77
N GLU A 304 -6.57 -1.02 -37.48
CA GLU A 304 -7.46 -0.39 -36.50
C GLU A 304 -7.15 -0.96 -35.11
#